data_AF-A0A9C9L0F2-F1
#
_entry.id   AF-A0A9C9L0F2-F1
#
_cell.length_a   1.000
_cell.length_b   1.000
_cell.length_c   1.000
_cell.angle_alpha   90.00
_cell.angle_beta   90.00
_cell.angle_gamma   90.00
#
_symmetry.space_group_name_H-M   'P 1'
#
loop_
_entity.id
_entity.type
_entity.pdbx_description
1 polymer ?
#
loop_
_entity_poly.entity_id
_entity_poly.type
_entity_poly.pdbx_seq_one_letter_code
_entity_poly.pdbx_strand_id
1 'polypeptide(L)'
;MRLYLPVLLFFSAYAAASNTVPDLVGFTDGHVKYFFLVNDFPDDSLFSDFIDAPSIDRNGDLRLKFNWHIDKISIATDYQMVAQHGDRITLLDNLPNNPIIPDAVLGDDNRLFDFTRVISESSHSVLTHRLDRLTVDYADGNAVLRFGRQAVSWGNGLIYNPLDFFNPFDPATVDKEYKTGDDMLYGQYLLESGDDLQVVWVIRRDNNGDVNSGVDSVAAKYHGFAESIEYDLLFAEHYDDTVAGIGGIVDISDAIWRGDITVTRTRNTLSKTDNIVSLVTSMSYSWTGWGYNTSGVIEYFYNGFGQKDANYSPAALAANPDLTERLIRGELFTLGRHYVAASAMVEITPLWRLTPNVFVNVSDRSFLAQLVSSYDLKQNWQLLSAINLPVGADGTEYGGIDSGIPGKPLSSGLSLFAQLAWYF
;
A
#
# COMPACT_ATOMS: atom_id res chain seq x y z
N MET A 1 28.87 -8.19 16.64
CA MET A 1 28.51 -7.23 15.58
C MET A 1 27.00 -7.36 15.29
N ARG A 2 26.13 -7.06 16.27
CA ARG A 2 24.75 -7.60 16.30
C ARG A 2 23.63 -6.63 16.70
N LEU A 3 23.90 -5.33 16.84
CA LEU A 3 22.85 -4.35 17.23
C LEU A 3 22.87 -3.05 16.41
N TYR A 4 23.77 -2.99 15.44
CA TYR A 4 24.37 -1.72 15.09
C TYR A 4 23.94 -1.19 13.74
N LEU A 5 23.54 -1.99 12.74
CA LEU A 5 23.39 -1.46 11.39
C LEU A 5 22.19 -0.50 11.20
N PRO A 6 20.95 -0.82 11.63
CA PRO A 6 19.81 0.10 11.49
C PRO A 6 19.97 1.34 12.39
N VAL A 7 20.48 1.12 13.60
CA VAL A 7 20.77 2.17 14.59
C VAL A 7 21.94 3.04 14.13
N LEU A 8 22.99 2.47 13.52
CA LEU A 8 24.09 3.24 12.93
C LEU A 8 23.60 4.00 11.71
N LEU A 9 22.77 3.46 10.83
CA LEU A 9 22.24 4.24 9.70
C LEU A 9 21.51 5.48 10.23
N PHE A 10 20.67 5.29 11.24
CA PHE A 10 19.97 6.40 11.90
C PHE A 10 20.91 7.39 12.60
N PHE A 11 21.87 6.92 13.40
CA PHE A 11 22.79 7.78 14.15
C PHE A 11 23.91 8.39 13.29
N SER A 12 24.33 7.74 12.20
CA SER A 12 25.31 8.28 11.25
C SER A 12 24.68 9.34 10.36
N ALA A 13 23.41 9.16 9.95
CA ALA A 13 22.63 10.22 9.34
C ALA A 13 22.41 11.39 10.32
N TYR A 14 22.05 11.11 11.58
CA TYR A 14 21.91 12.14 12.62
C TYR A 14 23.23 12.87 12.92
N ALA A 15 24.35 12.15 12.99
CA ALA A 15 25.67 12.74 13.21
C ALA A 15 26.10 13.61 12.01
N ALA A 16 25.78 13.21 10.79
CA ALA A 16 25.94 14.02 9.59
C ALA A 16 25.00 15.25 9.56
N ALA A 17 23.86 15.20 10.26
CA ALA A 17 22.89 16.29 10.36
C ALA A 17 23.19 17.30 11.49
N SER A 18 23.87 16.87 12.55
CA SER A 18 24.18 17.70 13.72
C SER A 18 25.23 18.78 13.45
N ASN A 19 26.00 18.60 12.38
CA ASN A 19 26.73 19.68 11.71
C ASN A 19 25.90 20.02 10.48
N THR A 20 25.57 21.30 10.28
CA THR A 20 24.98 21.87 9.06
C THR A 20 25.11 20.91 7.89
N VAL A 21 24.04 20.19 7.50
CA VAL A 21 24.09 19.30 6.34
C VAL A 21 24.67 20.16 5.22
N PRO A 22 25.93 19.93 4.80
CA PRO A 22 26.41 20.66 3.64
C PRO A 22 25.47 20.25 2.54
N ASP A 23 24.87 21.22 1.82
CA ASP A 23 24.02 20.99 0.64
C ASP A 23 24.45 19.68 0.01
N LEU A 24 23.66 18.62 0.21
CA LEU A 24 24.05 17.26 -0.11
C LEU A 24 24.13 17.24 -1.63
N VAL A 25 25.32 17.58 -2.16
CA VAL A 25 25.47 18.21 -3.47
C VAL A 25 24.71 17.41 -4.53
N GLY A 26 23.60 17.96 -5.00
CA GLY A 26 22.76 17.37 -6.04
C GLY A 26 21.39 16.84 -5.58
N PHE A 27 21.17 16.52 -4.30
CA PHE A 27 19.86 16.04 -3.83
C PHE A 27 18.92 17.22 -3.51
N THR A 28 17.63 17.03 -3.79
CA THR A 28 16.59 18.06 -3.63
C THR A 28 15.78 17.90 -2.34
N ASP A 29 15.67 16.68 -1.82
CA ASP A 29 14.92 16.31 -0.62
C ASP A 29 15.31 14.87 -0.21
N GLY A 30 15.01 14.47 1.01
CA GLY A 30 15.25 13.13 1.50
C GLY A 30 14.70 12.89 2.90
N HIS A 31 14.81 11.64 3.34
CA HIS A 31 14.51 11.30 4.72
C HIS A 31 15.30 10.12 5.23
N VAL A 32 15.37 10.05 6.56
CA VAL A 32 15.73 8.84 7.28
C VAL A 32 14.60 8.48 8.23
N LYS A 33 14.12 7.25 8.14
CA LYS A 33 13.11 6.68 9.04
C LYS A 33 13.68 5.50 9.80
N TYR A 34 13.33 5.42 11.08
CA TYR A 34 13.56 4.24 11.89
C TYR A 34 12.23 3.72 12.40
N PHE A 35 11.97 2.43 12.15
CA PHE A 35 10.75 1.75 12.52
C PHE A 35 11.05 0.70 13.59
N PHE A 36 10.12 0.56 14.51
CA PHE A 36 10.09 -0.46 15.55
C PHE A 36 8.70 -1.08 15.59
N LEU A 37 8.62 -2.38 15.42
CA LEU A 37 7.39 -3.15 15.40
C LEU A 37 7.47 -4.26 16.44
N VAL A 38 6.38 -4.41 17.20
CA VAL A 38 6.17 -5.51 18.12
C VAL A 38 4.86 -6.17 17.74
N ASN A 39 4.85 -7.48 17.50
CA ASN A 39 3.63 -8.24 17.24
C ASN A 39 3.51 -9.37 18.26
N ASP A 40 2.36 -9.46 18.91
CA ASP A 40 2.02 -10.62 19.72
C ASP A 40 1.39 -11.72 18.87
N PHE A 41 1.55 -12.97 19.29
CA PHE A 41 0.92 -14.12 18.65
C PHE A 41 0.31 -15.02 19.72
N PRO A 42 -0.96 -15.47 19.56
CA PRO A 42 -1.53 -16.49 20.43
C PRO A 42 -0.66 -17.76 20.49
N ASP A 43 -0.64 -18.45 21.64
CA ASP A 43 0.16 -19.68 21.85
C ASP A 43 -0.20 -20.80 20.85
N ASP A 44 -1.44 -20.81 20.38
CA ASP A 44 -1.96 -21.74 19.38
C ASP A 44 -1.76 -21.24 17.94
N SER A 45 -1.24 -20.04 17.71
CA SER A 45 -0.90 -19.58 16.36
C SER A 45 0.17 -20.48 15.72
N LEU A 46 0.06 -20.71 14.40
CA LEU A 46 1.11 -21.36 13.64
C LEU A 46 2.41 -20.54 13.64
N PHE A 47 2.33 -19.21 13.75
CA PHE A 47 3.52 -18.36 13.78
C PHE A 47 4.39 -18.62 15.02
N SER A 48 3.77 -18.99 16.14
CA SER A 48 4.42 -19.32 17.41
C SER A 48 5.24 -20.62 17.35
N ASP A 49 5.12 -21.42 16.28
CA ASP A 49 5.96 -22.61 16.05
C ASP A 49 7.34 -22.24 15.47
N PHE A 50 7.48 -21.03 14.91
CA PHE A 50 8.70 -20.58 14.21
C PHE A 50 9.46 -19.48 14.95
N ILE A 51 8.76 -18.61 15.67
CA ILE A 51 9.34 -17.46 16.38
C ILE A 51 8.69 -17.29 17.76
N ASP A 52 9.43 -16.65 18.67
CA ASP A 52 8.92 -16.31 20.00
C ASP A 52 7.92 -15.14 19.93
N ALA A 53 6.93 -15.13 20.83
CA ALA A 53 6.02 -14.00 21.03
C ALA A 53 6.44 -13.16 22.26
N PRO A 54 6.44 -11.82 22.18
CA PRO A 54 6.15 -11.05 20.98
C PRO A 54 7.35 -11.03 20.01
N SER A 55 7.07 -10.98 18.71
CA SER A 55 8.10 -10.73 17.71
C SER A 55 8.55 -9.29 17.76
N ILE A 56 9.82 -9.05 17.44
CA ILE A 56 10.40 -7.71 17.39
C ILE A 56 11.07 -7.51 16.03
N ASP A 57 10.62 -6.47 15.34
CA ASP A 57 11.19 -6.07 14.06
C ASP A 57 11.64 -4.62 14.08
N ARG A 58 12.76 -4.37 13.39
CA ARG A 58 13.39 -3.06 13.25
C ARG A 58 13.67 -2.81 11.79
N ASN A 59 13.33 -1.63 11.30
CA ASN A 59 13.64 -1.21 9.95
C ASN A 59 14.34 0.16 9.98
N GLY A 60 15.36 0.34 9.16
CA GLY A 60 15.95 1.62 8.83
C GLY A 60 15.76 1.91 7.35
N ASP A 61 15.22 3.07 7.03
CA ASP A 61 15.01 3.51 5.66
C ASP A 61 15.73 4.83 5.43
N LEU A 62 16.56 4.88 4.41
CA LEU A 62 17.18 6.10 3.89
C LEU A 62 16.65 6.30 2.48
N ARG A 63 16.01 7.44 2.23
CA ARG A 63 15.59 7.87 0.89
C ARG A 63 16.27 9.19 0.52
N LEU A 64 16.83 9.22 -0.69
CA LEU A 64 17.47 10.39 -1.28
C LEU A 64 16.78 10.71 -2.61
N LYS A 65 16.33 11.95 -2.79
CA LYS A 65 15.62 12.37 -4.00
C LYS A 65 16.48 13.33 -4.80
N PHE A 66 16.48 13.11 -6.11
CA PHE A 66 17.14 13.95 -7.09
C PHE A 66 16.10 14.38 -8.12
N ASN A 67 15.96 15.69 -8.33
CA ASN A 67 15.14 16.23 -9.40
C ASN A 67 15.98 17.18 -10.25
N TRP A 68 15.89 17.02 -11.56
CA TRP A 68 16.50 17.91 -12.53
C TRP A 68 15.48 18.30 -13.58
N HIS A 69 15.54 19.54 -14.04
CA HIS A 69 14.60 20.08 -15.01
C HIS A 69 15.30 21.06 -15.95
N ILE A 70 15.03 20.93 -17.25
CA ILE A 70 15.41 21.89 -18.28
C ILE A 70 14.30 22.01 -19.32
N ASP A 71 13.82 23.24 -19.54
CA ASP A 71 12.76 23.57 -20.50
C ASP A 71 11.50 22.70 -20.35
N LYS A 72 11.37 21.67 -21.20
CA LYS A 72 10.22 20.75 -21.26
C LYS A 72 10.54 19.38 -20.66
N ILE A 73 11.78 19.14 -20.26
CA ILE A 73 12.26 17.83 -19.81
C ILE A 73 12.53 17.88 -18.31
N SER A 74 12.02 16.88 -17.59
CA SER A 74 12.37 16.65 -16.18
C SER A 74 12.88 15.24 -15.98
N ILE A 75 13.77 15.06 -15.02
CA ILE A 75 14.26 13.75 -14.56
C ILE A 75 14.09 13.71 -13.05
N ALA A 76 13.43 12.68 -12.55
CA ALA A 76 13.32 12.42 -11.11
C ALA A 76 13.91 11.05 -10.78
N THR A 77 14.71 10.97 -9.71
CA THR A 77 15.33 9.73 -9.22
C THR A 77 15.25 9.67 -7.70
N ASP A 78 14.68 8.58 -7.19
CA ASP A 78 14.60 8.33 -5.76
C ASP A 78 15.41 7.08 -5.44
N TYR A 79 16.55 7.27 -4.79
CA TYR A 79 17.36 6.20 -4.25
C TYR A 79 16.86 5.84 -2.86
N GLN A 80 16.81 4.54 -2.56
CA GLN A 80 16.38 4.02 -1.27
C GLN A 80 17.36 2.94 -0.79
N MET A 81 17.70 2.98 0.49
CA MET A 81 18.43 1.92 1.19
C MET A 81 17.62 1.49 2.41
N VAL A 82 17.31 0.20 2.49
CA VAL A 82 16.44 -0.38 3.52
C VAL A 82 17.22 -1.45 4.28
N ALA A 83 17.26 -1.31 5.60
CA ALA A 83 17.93 -2.24 6.51
C ALA A 83 16.93 -2.81 7.50
N GLN A 84 16.57 -4.08 7.32
CA GLN A 84 15.64 -4.79 8.17
C GLN A 84 16.38 -5.76 9.10
N HIS A 85 15.92 -5.85 10.34
CA HIS A 85 16.41 -6.80 11.33
C HIS A 85 15.28 -7.20 12.28
N GLY A 86 15.01 -8.50 12.40
CA GLY A 86 13.96 -8.98 13.29
C GLY A 86 13.46 -10.38 12.96
N ASP A 87 12.52 -10.84 13.77
CA ASP A 87 11.99 -12.20 13.73
C ASP A 87 11.11 -12.45 12.49
N ARG A 88 10.54 -11.41 11.87
CA ARG A 88 9.77 -11.54 10.62
C ARG A 88 10.59 -12.15 9.48
N ILE A 89 11.89 -11.88 9.43
CA ILE A 89 12.78 -12.46 8.41
C ILE A 89 12.86 -13.98 8.60
N THR A 90 13.04 -14.43 9.84
CA THR A 90 13.00 -15.87 10.17
C THR A 90 11.65 -16.49 9.87
N LEU A 91 10.55 -15.78 10.12
CA LEU A 91 9.21 -16.26 9.81
C LEU A 91 9.01 -16.46 8.30
N LEU A 92 9.44 -15.50 7.48
CA LEU A 92 9.37 -15.57 6.02
C LEU A 92 10.22 -16.70 5.44
N ASP A 93 11.41 -16.95 6.01
CA ASP A 93 12.27 -18.07 5.61
C ASP A 93 11.59 -19.44 5.82
N ASN A 94 10.75 -19.57 6.85
CA ASN A 94 10.04 -20.80 7.19
C ASN A 94 8.65 -20.92 6.51
N LEU A 95 8.05 -19.79 6.13
CA LEU A 95 6.75 -19.71 5.47
C LEU A 95 6.85 -18.93 4.14
N PRO A 96 7.63 -19.42 3.16
CA PRO A 96 7.82 -18.70 1.90
C PRO A 96 6.51 -18.61 1.11
N ASN A 97 6.32 -17.49 0.40
CA ASN A 97 5.12 -17.21 -0.41
C ASN A 97 3.79 -17.24 0.37
N ASN A 98 3.83 -16.94 1.67
CA ASN A 98 2.62 -16.80 2.46
C ASN A 98 1.92 -15.47 2.09
N PRO A 99 0.70 -15.48 1.51
CA PRO A 99 0.03 -14.26 1.07
C PRO A 99 -0.37 -13.31 2.21
N ILE A 100 -0.27 -13.76 3.47
CA ILE A 100 -0.61 -12.97 4.66
C ILE A 100 0.61 -12.20 5.19
N ILE A 101 1.83 -12.71 4.99
CA ILE A 101 3.05 -12.08 5.48
C ILE A 101 3.74 -11.41 4.30
N PRO A 102 3.79 -10.06 4.24
CA PRO A 102 4.50 -9.38 3.17
C PRO A 102 5.98 -9.71 3.18
N ASP A 103 6.56 -9.85 1.99
CA ASP A 103 7.99 -10.11 1.82
C ASP A 103 8.86 -9.04 2.51
N ALA A 104 10.02 -9.47 2.99
CA ALA A 104 11.02 -8.58 3.56
C ALA A 104 11.56 -7.61 2.50
N VAL A 105 11.78 -8.12 1.28
CA VAL A 105 12.33 -7.38 0.16
C VAL A 105 11.25 -7.17 -0.90
N LEU A 106 10.96 -5.92 -1.22
CA LEU A 106 10.17 -5.57 -2.40
C LEU A 106 11.00 -5.82 -3.66
N GLY A 107 10.83 -7.00 -4.27
CA GLY A 107 11.53 -7.41 -5.48
C GLY A 107 11.15 -6.61 -6.74
N ASP A 108 11.99 -6.77 -7.77
CA ASP A 108 11.79 -6.24 -9.13
C ASP A 108 11.64 -7.37 -10.16
N ASP A 109 11.41 -8.61 -9.74
CA ASP A 109 11.48 -9.80 -10.59
C ASP A 109 10.60 -9.67 -11.84
N ASN A 110 9.35 -9.26 -11.64
CA ASN A 110 8.38 -9.04 -12.72
C ASN A 110 8.41 -7.63 -13.33
N ARG A 111 9.22 -6.70 -12.82
CA ARG A 111 9.34 -5.36 -13.40
C ARG A 111 10.18 -5.37 -14.68
N LEU A 112 10.03 -4.38 -15.55
CA LEU A 112 10.83 -4.28 -16.77
C LEU A 112 12.33 -4.12 -16.45
N PHE A 113 12.65 -3.27 -15.49
CA PHE A 113 14.00 -3.00 -15.02
C PHE A 113 14.23 -3.63 -13.65
N ASP A 114 15.41 -4.21 -13.46
CA ASP A 114 15.88 -4.65 -12.15
C ASP A 114 16.78 -3.56 -11.56
N PHE A 115 16.26 -2.81 -10.59
CA PHE A 115 17.00 -1.78 -9.87
C PHE A 115 17.11 -2.08 -8.38
N THR A 116 16.70 -3.27 -7.93
CA THR A 116 16.69 -3.65 -6.52
C THR A 116 17.70 -4.76 -6.29
N ARG A 117 18.59 -4.58 -5.32
CA ARG A 117 19.59 -5.60 -5.01
C ARG A 117 19.81 -5.75 -3.51
N VAL A 118 19.90 -7.00 -3.09
CA VAL A 118 20.34 -7.39 -1.75
C VAL A 118 21.84 -7.19 -1.64
N ILE A 119 22.25 -6.32 -0.71
CA ILE A 119 23.66 -6.06 -0.38
C ILE A 119 24.19 -7.14 0.55
N SER A 120 23.39 -7.50 1.56
CA SER A 120 23.74 -8.54 2.52
C SER A 120 22.48 -9.14 3.14
N GLU A 121 22.53 -10.43 3.41
CA GLU A 121 21.42 -11.19 3.98
C GLU A 121 21.94 -12.21 5.00
N SER A 122 21.11 -12.46 6.02
CA SER A 122 21.30 -13.43 7.08
C SER A 122 19.92 -13.83 7.62
N SER A 123 19.85 -14.87 8.44
CA SER A 123 18.58 -15.40 8.97
C SER A 123 17.70 -14.42 9.76
N HIS A 124 18.22 -13.24 10.13
CA HIS A 124 17.48 -12.22 10.88
C HIS A 124 17.72 -10.81 10.35
N SER A 125 18.44 -10.64 9.24
CA SER A 125 18.74 -9.29 8.74
C SER A 125 18.90 -9.28 7.23
N VAL A 126 18.31 -8.27 6.59
CA VAL A 126 18.48 -8.01 5.16
C VAL A 126 18.80 -6.53 4.95
N LEU A 127 19.79 -6.24 4.12
CA LEU A 127 20.12 -4.90 3.65
C LEU A 127 19.92 -4.86 2.14
N THR A 128 19.07 -3.95 1.68
CA THR A 128 18.78 -3.77 0.25
C THR A 128 19.02 -2.33 -0.17
N HIS A 129 19.31 -2.15 -1.45
CA HIS A 129 19.20 -0.85 -2.10
C HIS A 129 18.30 -0.96 -3.32
N ARG A 130 17.64 0.15 -3.66
CA ARG A 130 16.81 0.25 -4.86
C ARG A 130 16.76 1.66 -5.44
N LEU A 131 16.45 1.74 -6.73
CA LEU A 131 15.86 2.95 -7.32
C LEU A 131 14.35 2.77 -7.32
N ASP A 132 13.67 3.43 -6.40
CA ASP A 132 12.20 3.38 -6.30
C ASP A 132 11.52 4.27 -7.33
N ARG A 133 12.21 5.34 -7.76
CA ARG A 133 11.82 6.17 -8.89
C ARG A 133 13.00 6.37 -9.83
N LEU A 134 12.72 6.30 -11.11
CA LEU A 134 13.61 6.76 -12.18
C LEU A 134 12.73 7.12 -13.37
N THR A 135 12.49 8.41 -13.57
CA THR A 135 11.55 8.90 -14.58
C THR A 135 12.20 9.94 -15.46
N VAL A 136 11.76 9.96 -16.71
CA VAL A 136 11.99 11.06 -17.65
C VAL A 136 10.64 11.56 -18.11
N ASP A 137 10.39 12.85 -17.88
CA ASP A 137 9.16 13.54 -18.21
C ASP A 137 9.41 14.50 -19.37
N TYR A 138 8.47 14.55 -20.30
CA TYR A 138 8.35 15.61 -21.29
C TYR A 138 6.99 16.28 -21.11
N ALA A 139 6.99 17.57 -20.77
CA ALA A 139 5.77 18.36 -20.57
C ALA A 139 5.76 19.56 -21.53
N ASP A 140 4.69 19.68 -22.32
CA ASP A 140 4.52 20.76 -23.28
C ASP A 140 3.05 21.20 -23.40
N GLY A 141 2.77 22.43 -22.96
CA GLY A 141 1.41 22.95 -22.90
C GLY A 141 0.51 22.06 -22.06
N ASN A 142 -0.45 21.39 -22.72
CA ASN A 142 -1.45 20.55 -22.07
C ASN A 142 -1.11 19.06 -22.09
N ALA A 143 0.06 18.68 -22.61
CA ALA A 143 0.46 17.28 -22.75
C ALA A 143 1.63 16.95 -21.81
N VAL A 144 1.54 15.80 -21.14
CA VAL A 144 2.63 15.20 -20.37
C VAL A 144 2.86 13.80 -20.89
N LEU A 145 4.12 13.47 -21.15
CA LEU A 145 4.59 12.11 -21.41
C LEU A 145 5.64 11.78 -20.35
N ARG A 146 5.55 10.60 -19.75
CA ARG A 146 6.51 10.14 -18.76
C ARG A 146 6.87 8.69 -19.00
N PHE A 147 8.16 8.39 -18.93
CA PHE A 147 8.69 7.04 -19.04
C PHE A 147 9.55 6.69 -17.84
N GLY A 148 9.41 5.46 -17.37
CA GLY A 148 10.27 4.86 -16.35
C GLY A 148 9.49 4.42 -15.12
N ARG A 149 10.18 4.33 -13.99
CA ARG A 149 9.63 3.82 -12.73
C ARG A 149 8.89 4.90 -11.97
N GLN A 150 7.58 4.76 -11.86
CA GLN A 150 6.67 5.75 -11.27
C GLN A 150 5.48 5.05 -10.61
N ALA A 151 4.68 5.79 -9.84
CA ALA A 151 3.41 5.31 -9.32
C ALA A 151 2.29 6.11 -9.96
N VAL A 152 1.19 5.42 -10.21
CA VAL A 152 -0.08 5.98 -10.60
C VAL A 152 -1.08 5.58 -9.53
N SER A 153 -1.98 6.51 -9.21
CA SER A 153 -3.07 6.28 -8.26
C SER A 153 -4.35 6.69 -8.94
N TRP A 154 -5.27 5.74 -9.09
CA TRP A 154 -6.60 5.98 -9.62
C TRP A 154 -7.66 5.52 -8.64
N GLY A 155 -8.89 6.04 -8.73
CA GLY A 155 -9.96 5.74 -7.78
C GLY A 155 -10.21 6.86 -6.78
N ASN A 156 -11.42 6.83 -6.22
CA ASN A 156 -11.99 7.84 -5.33
C ASN A 156 -12.17 7.32 -3.90
N GLY A 157 -11.93 6.03 -3.68
CA GLY A 157 -11.89 5.42 -2.35
C GLY A 157 -10.85 6.06 -1.44
N LEU A 158 -11.10 6.03 -0.13
CA LEU A 158 -10.19 6.56 0.88
C LEU A 158 -9.43 5.46 1.63
N ILE A 159 -10.05 4.29 1.76
CA ILE A 159 -9.51 3.14 2.49
C ILE A 159 -9.33 1.95 1.55
N TYR A 160 -10.34 1.66 0.73
CA TYR A 160 -10.35 0.60 -0.30
C TYR A 160 -10.46 1.22 -1.69
N ASN A 161 -9.67 0.73 -2.65
CA ASN A 161 -9.54 1.37 -3.96
C ASN A 161 -9.66 0.35 -5.10
N PRO A 162 -10.87 -0.04 -5.52
CA PRO A 162 -11.04 -1.04 -6.58
C PRO A 162 -10.59 -0.56 -7.97
N LEU A 163 -10.44 0.75 -8.18
CA LEU A 163 -9.88 1.34 -9.40
C LEU A 163 -8.34 1.51 -9.36
N ASP A 164 -7.71 1.26 -8.21
CA ASP A 164 -6.26 1.43 -8.00
C ASP A 164 -5.52 0.09 -8.03
N PHE A 165 -5.59 -0.63 -9.15
CA PHE A 165 -5.08 -2.01 -9.24
C PHE A 165 -3.58 -2.10 -9.61
N PHE A 166 -2.83 -0.99 -9.63
CA PHE A 166 -1.40 -1.03 -9.93
C PHE A 166 -0.55 -1.21 -8.67
N ASN A 167 -0.71 -0.32 -7.68
CA ASN A 167 0.06 -0.36 -6.44
C ASN A 167 -0.77 0.27 -5.29
N PRO A 168 -1.91 -0.33 -4.90
CA PRO A 168 -2.70 0.15 -3.78
C PRO A 168 -1.97 -0.08 -2.46
N PHE A 169 -2.33 0.69 -1.43
CA PHE A 169 -1.91 0.39 -0.06
C PHE A 169 -2.86 -0.62 0.57
N ASP A 170 -2.32 -1.46 1.47
CA ASP A 170 -3.15 -2.16 2.44
C ASP A 170 -3.96 -1.12 3.22
N PRO A 171 -5.30 -1.28 3.35
CA PRO A 171 -6.18 -0.43 4.14
C PRO A 171 -5.62 -0.02 5.51
N ALA A 172 -4.99 -0.96 6.21
CA ALA A 172 -4.44 -0.81 7.56
C ALA A 172 -2.99 -0.30 7.59
N THR A 173 -2.36 -0.03 6.44
CA THR A 173 -1.01 0.56 6.37
C THR A 173 -0.97 1.88 7.13
N VAL A 174 0.01 2.05 8.02
CA VAL A 174 0.18 3.27 8.82
C VAL A 174 1.02 4.32 8.08
N ASP A 175 2.16 3.93 7.50
CA ASP A 175 2.99 4.80 6.66
C ASP A 175 2.57 4.69 5.18
N LYS A 176 1.77 5.65 4.72
CA LYS A 176 1.29 5.74 3.34
C LYS A 176 2.04 6.78 2.50
N GLU A 177 3.25 7.18 2.90
CA GLU A 177 3.96 8.30 2.26
C GLU A 177 4.39 8.00 0.81
N TYR A 178 4.83 6.77 0.51
CA TYR A 178 5.26 6.38 -0.83
C TYR A 178 4.63 5.08 -1.29
N LYS A 179 3.94 5.15 -2.44
CA LYS A 179 3.56 3.97 -3.20
C LYS A 179 4.75 3.45 -3.98
N THR A 180 4.93 2.14 -3.96
CA THR A 180 5.91 1.43 -4.79
C THR A 180 5.70 1.81 -6.26
N GLY A 181 6.80 2.04 -6.99
CA GLY A 181 6.74 2.33 -8.42
C GLY A 181 6.76 1.10 -9.31
N ASP A 182 6.20 1.24 -10.50
CA ASP A 182 6.31 0.29 -11.60
C ASP A 182 6.87 0.96 -12.85
N ASP A 183 7.42 0.14 -13.74
CA ASP A 183 8.02 0.60 -14.99
C ASP A 183 6.93 0.75 -16.05
N MET A 184 6.67 1.98 -16.46
CA MET A 184 5.54 2.27 -17.35
C MET A 184 5.79 3.47 -18.26
N LEU A 185 5.01 3.50 -19.34
CA LEU A 185 4.74 4.69 -20.12
C LEU A 185 3.44 5.33 -19.62
N TYR A 186 3.48 6.63 -19.36
CA TYR A 186 2.34 7.44 -18.96
C TYR A 186 2.15 8.59 -19.95
N GLY A 187 0.91 8.84 -20.33
CA GLY A 187 0.53 10.01 -21.11
C GLY A 187 -0.69 10.69 -20.50
N GLN A 188 -0.69 12.01 -20.48
CA GLN A 188 -1.84 12.81 -20.04
C GLN A 188 -2.07 13.96 -21.01
N TYR A 189 -3.34 14.26 -21.28
CA TYR A 189 -3.75 15.44 -22.04
C TYR A 189 -4.86 16.19 -21.30
N LEU A 190 -4.58 17.44 -20.92
CA LEU A 190 -5.51 18.35 -20.25
C LEU A 190 -6.35 19.12 -21.28
N LEU A 191 -7.67 19.02 -21.17
CA LEU A 191 -8.61 19.76 -22.00
C LEU A 191 -8.81 21.17 -21.46
N GLU A 192 -9.29 22.09 -22.31
CA GLU A 192 -9.62 23.46 -21.89
C GLU A 192 -10.76 23.51 -20.86
N SER A 193 -11.58 22.45 -20.78
CA SER A 193 -12.63 22.30 -19.76
C SER A 193 -12.08 22.04 -18.35
N GLY A 194 -10.80 21.65 -18.23
CA GLY A 194 -10.20 21.15 -16.98
C GLY A 194 -10.22 19.62 -16.87
N ASP A 195 -11.00 18.95 -17.71
CA ASP A 195 -10.99 17.49 -17.82
C ASP A 195 -9.65 16.97 -18.34
N ASP A 196 -9.32 15.72 -18.06
CA ASP A 196 -8.11 15.11 -18.61
C ASP A 196 -8.28 13.65 -19.02
N LEU A 197 -7.52 13.28 -20.05
CA LEU A 197 -7.37 11.90 -20.51
C LEU A 197 -5.98 11.41 -20.13
N GLN A 198 -5.93 10.31 -19.38
CA GLN A 198 -4.70 9.63 -18.97
C GLN A 198 -4.63 8.25 -19.62
N VAL A 199 -3.44 7.85 -20.05
CA VAL A 199 -3.15 6.53 -20.59
C VAL A 199 -1.88 6.00 -19.93
N VAL A 200 -1.93 4.75 -19.48
CA VAL A 200 -0.82 4.03 -18.85
C VAL A 200 -0.57 2.75 -19.61
N TRP A 201 0.70 2.42 -19.82
CA TRP A 201 1.15 1.09 -20.21
C TRP A 201 2.25 0.63 -19.25
N VAL A 202 1.90 -0.28 -18.34
CA VAL A 202 2.84 -0.94 -17.42
C VAL A 202 3.44 -2.14 -18.12
N ILE A 203 4.77 -2.18 -18.17
CA ILE A 203 5.53 -3.20 -18.90
C ILE A 203 6.20 -4.10 -17.88
N ARG A 204 6.01 -5.41 -18.04
CA ARG A 204 6.49 -6.42 -17.08
C ARG A 204 7.19 -7.57 -17.80
N ARG A 205 7.98 -8.31 -17.02
CA ARG A 205 8.58 -9.59 -17.41
C ARG A 205 7.79 -10.73 -16.79
N ASP A 206 7.62 -11.80 -17.55
CA ASP A 206 7.13 -13.07 -17.01
C ASP A 206 8.23 -13.80 -16.22
N ASN A 207 7.90 -14.98 -15.69
CA ASN A 207 8.84 -15.78 -14.89
C ASN A 207 10.05 -16.30 -15.68
N ASN A 208 10.04 -16.24 -17.02
CA ASN A 208 11.18 -16.58 -17.87
C ASN A 208 12.03 -15.35 -18.21
N GLY A 209 11.61 -14.15 -17.79
CA GLY A 209 12.24 -12.88 -18.12
C GLY A 209 11.75 -12.25 -19.42
N ASP A 210 10.73 -12.83 -20.07
CA ASP A 210 10.24 -12.36 -21.36
C ASP A 210 9.16 -11.27 -21.18
N VAL A 211 9.23 -10.24 -22.02
CA VAL A 211 8.20 -9.18 -22.08
C VAL A 211 7.10 -9.62 -23.04
N ASN A 212 5.89 -9.82 -22.55
CA ASN A 212 4.74 -10.23 -23.34
C ASN A 212 3.43 -9.61 -22.83
N SER A 213 2.40 -9.65 -23.67
CA SER A 213 1.08 -9.05 -23.38
C SER A 213 0.23 -9.83 -22.36
N GLY A 214 0.71 -10.97 -21.85
CA GLY A 214 0.02 -11.71 -20.79
C GLY A 214 0.32 -11.18 -19.39
N VAL A 215 1.36 -10.34 -19.26
CA VAL A 215 1.81 -9.78 -17.97
C VAL A 215 1.84 -8.25 -17.95
N ASP A 216 1.60 -7.61 -19.08
CA ASP A 216 1.52 -6.16 -19.18
C ASP A 216 0.14 -5.64 -18.73
N SER A 217 0.01 -4.33 -18.69
CA SER A 217 -1.28 -3.69 -18.42
C SER A 217 -1.38 -2.39 -19.17
N VAL A 218 -2.47 -2.21 -19.92
CA VAL A 218 -2.77 -0.98 -20.64
C VAL A 218 -4.08 -0.45 -20.12
N ALA A 219 -4.11 0.82 -19.74
CA ALA A 219 -5.30 1.43 -19.19
C ALA A 219 -5.46 2.87 -19.65
N ALA A 220 -6.72 3.28 -19.80
CA ALA A 220 -7.12 4.65 -20.08
C ALA A 220 -8.12 5.12 -19.03
N LYS A 221 -7.91 6.32 -18.50
CA LYS A 221 -8.81 6.99 -17.57
C LYS A 221 -9.18 8.35 -18.14
N TYR A 222 -10.47 8.66 -18.17
CA TYR A 222 -10.96 10.01 -18.38
C TYR A 222 -11.51 10.53 -17.05
N HIS A 223 -11.04 11.70 -16.63
CA HIS A 223 -11.52 12.43 -15.47
C HIS A 223 -12.19 13.72 -15.95
N GLY A 224 -13.41 13.97 -15.51
CA GLY A 224 -14.17 15.14 -15.96
C GLY A 224 -15.00 15.80 -14.88
N PHE A 225 -15.36 17.05 -15.14
CA PHE A 225 -16.13 17.89 -14.25
C PHE A 225 -17.50 18.21 -14.85
N ALA A 226 -18.57 18.00 -14.06
CA ALA A 226 -19.93 18.38 -14.41
C ALA A 226 -20.61 19.06 -13.22
N GLU A 227 -20.75 20.39 -13.29
CA GLU A 227 -21.27 21.22 -12.19
C GLU A 227 -20.48 21.02 -10.88
N SER A 228 -21.07 20.37 -9.88
CA SER A 228 -20.45 20.03 -8.59
C SER A 228 -20.08 18.55 -8.48
N ILE A 229 -20.02 17.85 -9.60
CA ILE A 229 -19.71 16.42 -9.70
C ILE A 229 -18.39 16.27 -10.44
N GLU A 230 -17.49 15.51 -9.84
CA GLU A 230 -16.32 14.96 -10.53
C GLU A 230 -16.65 13.51 -10.89
N TYR A 231 -16.30 13.07 -12.10
CA TYR A 231 -16.53 11.69 -12.52
C TYR A 231 -15.33 11.12 -13.26
N ASP A 232 -15.16 9.82 -13.08
CA ASP A 232 -14.10 9.03 -13.69
C ASP A 232 -14.68 7.93 -14.56
N LEU A 233 -14.11 7.74 -15.74
CA LEU A 233 -14.35 6.57 -16.59
C LEU A 233 -13.01 5.87 -16.80
N LEU A 234 -12.95 4.57 -16.54
CA LEU A 234 -11.75 3.76 -16.69
C LEU A 234 -12.02 2.54 -17.55
N PHE A 235 -11.09 2.25 -18.45
CA PHE A 235 -11.03 1.00 -19.20
C PHE A 235 -9.60 0.48 -19.22
N ALA A 236 -9.40 -0.81 -18.94
CA ALA A 236 -8.07 -1.41 -18.90
C ALA A 236 -8.08 -2.86 -19.37
N GLU A 237 -6.97 -3.28 -19.96
CA GLU A 237 -6.54 -4.66 -19.99
C GLU A 237 -5.40 -4.79 -18.97
N HIS A 238 -5.54 -5.68 -18.02
CA HIS A 238 -4.60 -5.85 -16.91
C HIS A 238 -4.34 -7.34 -16.74
N TYR A 239 -3.14 -7.78 -17.15
CA TYR A 239 -2.87 -9.20 -17.38
C TYR A 239 -3.90 -9.78 -18.35
N ASP A 240 -4.55 -10.89 -18.00
CA ASP A 240 -5.59 -11.54 -18.80
C ASP A 240 -7.01 -10.98 -18.57
N ASP A 241 -7.15 -9.94 -17.74
CA ASP A 241 -8.42 -9.37 -17.31
C ASP A 241 -8.75 -8.07 -18.05
N THR A 242 -10.00 -7.97 -18.51
CA THR A 242 -10.56 -6.72 -19.01
C THR A 242 -11.34 -6.04 -17.89
N VAL A 243 -10.99 -4.80 -17.58
CA VAL A 243 -11.59 -4.00 -16.50
C VAL A 243 -12.29 -2.78 -17.10
N ALA A 244 -13.54 -2.56 -16.69
CA ALA A 244 -14.23 -1.29 -16.90
C ALA A 244 -14.68 -0.75 -15.55
N GLY A 245 -14.59 0.56 -15.36
CA GLY A 245 -15.05 1.16 -14.12
C GLY A 245 -15.49 2.60 -14.26
N ILE A 246 -16.30 3.01 -13.30
CA ILE A 246 -16.82 4.36 -13.16
C ILE A 246 -16.61 4.81 -11.73
N GLY A 247 -16.29 6.08 -11.54
CA GLY A 247 -16.11 6.67 -10.23
C GLY A 247 -16.70 8.07 -10.17
N GLY A 248 -16.87 8.60 -8.97
CA GLY A 248 -17.22 9.99 -8.82
C GLY A 248 -17.16 10.52 -7.40
N ILE A 249 -17.12 11.85 -7.33
CA ILE A 249 -17.09 12.66 -6.12
C ILE A 249 -18.22 13.69 -6.24
N VAL A 250 -19.03 13.80 -5.19
CA VAL A 250 -20.13 14.76 -5.11
C VAL A 250 -20.13 15.42 -3.76
N ASP A 251 -20.17 16.75 -3.76
CA ASP A 251 -20.40 17.53 -2.55
C ASP A 251 -21.90 17.53 -2.22
N ILE A 252 -22.25 17.00 -1.04
CA ILE A 252 -23.60 16.97 -0.50
C ILE A 252 -23.65 17.89 0.73
N SER A 253 -23.99 19.16 0.50
CA SER A 253 -23.89 20.22 1.51
C SER A 253 -22.45 20.34 2.02
N ASP A 254 -22.23 20.03 3.31
CA ASP A 254 -20.92 20.11 3.97
C ASP A 254 -20.22 18.74 4.03
N ALA A 255 -20.85 17.70 3.48
CA ALA A 255 -20.30 16.35 3.38
C ALA A 255 -19.85 16.06 1.95
N ILE A 256 -18.92 15.12 1.80
CA ILE A 256 -18.45 14.68 0.48
C ILE A 256 -18.72 13.19 0.34
N TRP A 257 -19.48 12.84 -0.69
CA TRP A 257 -19.79 11.47 -1.07
C TRP A 257 -18.89 11.04 -2.22
N ARG A 258 -18.28 9.85 -2.09
CA ARG A 258 -17.40 9.27 -3.10
C ARG A 258 -17.78 7.83 -3.37
N GLY A 259 -17.41 7.34 -4.54
CA GLY A 259 -17.48 5.90 -4.81
C GLY A 259 -16.94 5.52 -6.17
N ASP A 260 -16.59 4.24 -6.28
CA ASP A 260 -16.17 3.61 -7.52
C ASP A 260 -16.91 2.28 -7.70
N ILE A 261 -17.19 1.94 -8.95
CA ILE A 261 -17.71 0.63 -9.37
C ILE A 261 -16.80 0.09 -10.45
N THR A 262 -16.40 -1.18 -10.31
CA THR A 262 -15.66 -1.89 -11.34
C THR A 262 -16.39 -3.15 -11.77
N VAL A 263 -16.27 -3.47 -13.06
CA VAL A 263 -16.65 -4.76 -13.64
C VAL A 263 -15.40 -5.32 -14.29
N THR A 264 -14.91 -6.43 -13.74
CA THR A 264 -13.75 -7.15 -14.26
C THR A 264 -14.23 -8.43 -14.92
N ARG A 265 -13.97 -8.56 -16.21
CA ARG A 265 -14.10 -9.82 -16.93
C ARG A 265 -12.77 -10.55 -16.81
N THR A 266 -12.73 -11.56 -15.95
CA THR A 266 -11.50 -12.32 -15.69
C THR A 266 -11.46 -13.63 -16.45
N ARG A 267 -10.27 -14.02 -16.89
CA ARG A 267 -9.98 -15.36 -17.43
C ARG A 267 -8.98 -16.04 -16.51
N ASN A 268 -9.48 -16.89 -15.64
CA ASN A 268 -8.65 -17.48 -14.60
C ASN A 268 -7.88 -18.71 -15.09
N THR A 269 -6.94 -19.18 -14.26
CA THR A 269 -6.10 -20.36 -14.51
C THR A 269 -6.91 -21.66 -14.69
N LEU A 270 -8.18 -21.69 -14.29
CA LEU A 270 -9.12 -22.79 -14.54
C LEU A 270 -9.85 -22.64 -15.90
N SER A 271 -9.44 -21.69 -16.74
CA SER A 271 -10.06 -21.36 -18.03
C SER A 271 -11.54 -20.97 -17.94
N LYS A 272 -11.99 -20.49 -16.77
CA LYS A 272 -13.35 -19.99 -16.58
C LYS A 272 -13.37 -18.48 -16.83
N THR A 273 -14.40 -18.02 -17.53
CA THR A 273 -14.67 -16.58 -17.67
C THR A 273 -15.83 -16.19 -16.78
N ASP A 274 -15.57 -15.29 -15.84
CA ASP A 274 -16.58 -14.71 -14.95
C ASP A 274 -16.55 -13.18 -15.05
N ASN A 275 -17.70 -12.54 -14.81
CA ASN A 275 -17.78 -11.10 -14.63
C ASN A 275 -17.90 -10.82 -13.13
N ILE A 276 -16.91 -10.13 -12.58
CA ILE A 276 -16.80 -9.83 -11.16
C ILE A 276 -17.02 -8.35 -10.96
N VAL A 277 -17.94 -7.98 -10.07
CA VAL A 277 -18.25 -6.59 -9.75
C VAL A 277 -17.67 -6.25 -8.39
N SER A 278 -16.94 -5.15 -8.29
CA SER A 278 -16.55 -4.56 -6.99
C SER A 278 -17.09 -3.13 -6.90
N LEU A 279 -17.32 -2.66 -5.67
CA LEU A 279 -17.89 -1.35 -5.38
C LEU A 279 -17.25 -0.81 -4.12
N VAL A 280 -16.86 0.46 -4.13
CA VAL A 280 -16.62 1.23 -2.90
C VAL A 280 -17.54 2.44 -2.85
N THR A 281 -18.02 2.80 -1.67
CA THR A 281 -18.72 4.07 -1.45
C THR A 281 -18.42 4.61 -0.06
N SER A 282 -18.14 5.91 0.03
CA SER A 282 -17.80 6.57 1.29
C SER A 282 -18.45 7.92 1.45
N MET A 283 -18.65 8.30 2.72
CA MET A 283 -19.10 9.63 3.12
C MET A 283 -18.09 10.20 4.10
N SER A 284 -17.57 11.39 3.79
CA SER A 284 -16.68 12.13 4.69
C SER A 284 -17.34 13.42 5.18
N TYR A 285 -17.11 13.78 6.43
CA TYR A 285 -17.65 14.99 7.05
C TYR A 285 -16.66 15.56 8.06
N SER A 286 -16.63 16.90 8.20
CA SER A 286 -15.80 17.58 9.20
C SER A 286 -16.66 18.33 10.20
N TRP A 287 -16.35 18.21 11.49
CA TRP A 287 -17.08 18.84 12.58
C TRP A 287 -16.17 19.17 13.76
N THR A 288 -16.66 19.93 14.74
CA THR A 288 -15.99 20.12 16.02
C THR A 288 -16.60 19.19 17.06
N GLY A 289 -15.87 18.14 17.45
CA GLY A 289 -16.28 17.14 18.44
C GLY A 289 -15.44 17.24 19.71
N TRP A 290 -16.08 17.27 20.88
CA TRP A 290 -15.38 17.38 22.19
C TRP A 290 -14.38 18.56 22.28
N GLY A 291 -14.60 19.64 21.52
CA GLY A 291 -13.71 20.80 21.46
C GLY A 291 -12.53 20.67 20.49
N TYR A 292 -12.44 19.59 19.72
CA TYR A 292 -11.40 19.34 18.73
C TYR A 292 -11.95 19.36 17.30
N ASN A 293 -11.16 19.85 16.35
CA ASN A 293 -11.48 19.72 14.94
C ASN A 293 -11.35 18.24 14.56
N THR A 294 -12.41 17.67 13.99
CA THR A 294 -12.49 16.26 13.64
C THR A 294 -12.96 16.11 12.20
N SER A 295 -12.29 15.26 11.44
CA SER A 295 -12.73 14.84 10.11
C SER A 295 -12.93 13.34 10.13
N GLY A 296 -14.14 12.88 9.83
CA GLY A 296 -14.52 11.48 9.85
C GLY A 296 -14.94 10.97 8.49
N VAL A 297 -14.75 9.67 8.28
CA VAL A 297 -15.19 8.93 7.10
C VAL A 297 -15.80 7.59 7.52
N ILE A 298 -16.86 7.20 6.82
CA ILE A 298 -17.34 5.82 6.76
C ILE A 298 -17.30 5.35 5.32
N GLU A 299 -16.76 4.16 5.08
CA GLU A 299 -16.61 3.57 3.76
C GLU A 299 -17.11 2.13 3.77
N TYR A 300 -17.93 1.79 2.78
CA TYR A 300 -18.34 0.42 2.51
C TYR A 300 -17.65 -0.07 1.25
N PHE A 301 -17.07 -1.27 1.32
CA PHE A 301 -16.42 -1.94 0.20
C PHE A 301 -17.03 -3.32 -0.03
N TYR A 302 -17.54 -3.53 -1.24
CA TYR A 302 -17.91 -4.83 -1.77
C TYR A 302 -16.77 -5.35 -2.64
N ASN A 303 -16.06 -6.35 -2.13
CA ASN A 303 -15.02 -7.08 -2.84
C ASN A 303 -15.66 -8.23 -3.64
N GLY A 304 -15.80 -8.06 -4.96
CA GLY A 304 -16.39 -9.09 -5.82
C GLY A 304 -15.60 -10.40 -5.87
N PHE A 305 -14.27 -10.30 -5.69
CA PHE A 305 -13.33 -11.42 -5.71
C PHE A 305 -13.33 -12.21 -4.39
N GLY A 306 -13.78 -11.60 -3.30
CA GLY A 306 -13.75 -12.17 -1.96
C GLY A 306 -14.53 -13.49 -1.79
N GLN A 307 -14.18 -14.23 -0.76
CA GLN A 307 -14.83 -15.50 -0.38
C GLN A 307 -16.29 -15.30 0.03
N LYS A 308 -17.20 -16.13 -0.51
CA LYS A 308 -18.65 -16.00 -0.32
C LYS A 308 -19.13 -16.37 1.08
N ASP A 309 -18.61 -17.47 1.63
CA ASP A 309 -19.17 -18.12 2.82
C ASP A 309 -18.27 -17.98 4.06
N ALA A 310 -17.41 -16.95 4.09
CA ALA A 310 -16.39 -16.78 5.13
C ALA A 310 -15.51 -18.03 5.35
N ASN A 311 -15.37 -18.87 4.31
CA ASN A 311 -14.52 -20.04 4.35
C ASN A 311 -13.13 -19.68 3.80
N TYR A 312 -12.19 -19.50 4.72
CA TYR A 312 -10.79 -19.18 4.41
C TYR A 312 -9.86 -20.38 4.54
N SER A 313 -10.39 -21.61 4.53
CA SER A 313 -9.54 -22.81 4.52
C SER A 313 -8.61 -22.82 3.31
N PRO A 314 -7.42 -23.44 3.40
CA PRO A 314 -6.48 -23.49 2.28
C PRO A 314 -7.12 -24.07 1.01
N ALA A 315 -7.99 -25.07 1.13
CA ALA A 315 -8.72 -25.65 0.00
C ALA A 315 -9.71 -24.67 -0.65
N ALA A 316 -10.39 -23.83 0.15
CA ALA A 316 -11.32 -22.83 -0.36
C ALA A 316 -10.60 -21.65 -1.04
N LEU A 317 -9.46 -21.22 -0.50
CA LEU A 317 -8.60 -20.20 -1.13
C LEU A 317 -8.00 -20.72 -2.44
N ALA A 318 -7.47 -21.95 -2.44
CA ALA A 318 -6.97 -22.59 -3.67
C ALA A 318 -8.06 -22.77 -4.74
N ALA A 319 -9.33 -22.93 -4.35
CA ALA A 319 -10.45 -23.00 -5.27
C ALA A 319 -10.91 -21.62 -5.81
N ASN A 320 -10.33 -20.52 -5.33
CA ASN A 320 -10.59 -19.15 -5.78
C ASN A 320 -9.27 -18.48 -6.25
N PRO A 321 -8.73 -18.88 -7.42
CA PRO A 321 -7.48 -18.33 -7.93
C PRO A 321 -7.58 -16.82 -8.21
N ASP A 322 -8.75 -16.33 -8.60
CA ASP A 322 -8.98 -14.90 -8.91
C ASP A 322 -8.72 -14.00 -7.69
N LEU A 323 -9.06 -14.47 -6.49
CA LEU A 323 -8.71 -13.78 -5.25
C LEU A 323 -7.22 -13.95 -4.91
N THR A 324 -6.73 -15.19 -4.92
CA THR A 324 -5.41 -15.53 -4.42
C THR A 324 -4.29 -14.88 -5.25
N GLU A 325 -4.43 -14.84 -6.57
CA GLU A 325 -3.46 -14.17 -7.44
C GLU A 325 -3.38 -12.67 -7.16
N ARG A 326 -4.51 -12.01 -6.86
CA ARG A 326 -4.56 -10.58 -6.53
C ARG A 326 -3.96 -10.27 -5.16
N LEU A 327 -4.16 -11.16 -4.19
CA LEU A 327 -3.49 -11.07 -2.88
C LEU A 327 -1.97 -11.18 -3.04
N ILE A 328 -1.50 -12.15 -3.83
CA ILE A 328 -0.06 -12.35 -4.09
C ILE A 328 0.54 -11.16 -4.84
N ARG A 329 -0.18 -10.58 -5.81
CA ARG A 329 0.26 -9.38 -6.55
C ARG A 329 0.17 -8.08 -5.73
N GLY A 330 -0.42 -8.11 -4.53
CA GLY A 330 -0.62 -6.90 -3.71
C GLY A 330 -1.66 -5.93 -4.27
N GLU A 331 -2.58 -6.43 -5.10
CA GLU A 331 -3.67 -5.66 -5.71
C GLU A 331 -4.91 -5.59 -4.80
N LEU A 332 -5.00 -6.53 -3.85
CA LEU A 332 -6.10 -6.69 -2.93
C LEU A 332 -5.56 -7.20 -1.59
N PHE A 333 -6.17 -6.77 -0.49
CA PHE A 333 -5.72 -7.10 0.88
C PHE A 333 -6.85 -7.68 1.74
N THR A 334 -7.97 -8.05 1.11
CA THR A 334 -9.20 -8.45 1.81
C THR A 334 -9.64 -9.83 1.35
N LEU A 335 -9.97 -10.70 2.31
CA LEU A 335 -10.36 -12.10 2.03
C LEU A 335 -11.87 -12.28 1.81
N GLY A 336 -12.70 -11.67 2.66
CA GLY A 336 -14.17 -11.64 2.56
C GLY A 336 -14.72 -10.71 1.47
N ARG A 337 -16.05 -10.57 1.41
CA ARG A 337 -16.76 -9.77 0.38
C ARG A 337 -17.23 -8.41 0.85
N HIS A 338 -17.56 -8.28 2.13
CA HIS A 338 -18.27 -7.11 2.63
C HIS A 338 -17.46 -6.47 3.75
N TYR A 339 -16.97 -5.26 3.49
CA TYR A 339 -16.22 -4.48 4.46
C TYR A 339 -16.91 -3.18 4.78
N VAL A 340 -16.84 -2.80 6.05
CA VAL A 340 -17.12 -1.44 6.50
C VAL A 340 -15.89 -0.95 7.23
N ALA A 341 -15.35 0.18 6.80
CA ALA A 341 -14.32 0.88 7.53
C ALA A 341 -14.83 2.23 8.02
N ALA A 342 -14.40 2.61 9.21
CA ALA A 342 -14.66 3.94 9.76
C ALA A 342 -13.37 4.51 10.34
N SER A 343 -13.14 5.80 10.09
CA SER A 343 -11.96 6.53 10.55
C SER A 343 -12.36 7.92 11.01
N ALA A 344 -11.69 8.43 12.04
CA ALA A 344 -11.86 9.82 12.48
C ALA A 344 -10.50 10.43 12.81
N MET A 345 -10.03 11.39 12.02
CA MET A 345 -8.86 12.19 12.35
C MET A 345 -9.26 13.28 13.34
N VAL A 346 -8.70 13.24 14.55
CA VAL A 346 -8.90 14.25 15.59
C VAL A 346 -7.64 15.09 15.72
N GLU A 347 -7.75 16.39 15.49
CA GLU A 347 -6.68 17.36 15.72
C GLU A 347 -6.64 17.73 17.21
N ILE A 348 -5.80 17.03 17.98
CA ILE A 348 -5.64 17.30 19.42
C ILE A 348 -4.93 18.63 19.63
N THR A 349 -3.90 18.89 18.81
CA THR A 349 -3.21 20.18 18.66
C THR A 349 -2.73 20.32 17.21
N PRO A 350 -2.30 21.50 16.74
CA PRO A 350 -1.75 21.66 15.38
C PRO A 350 -0.56 20.75 15.04
N LEU A 351 0.14 20.22 16.06
CA LEU A 351 1.28 19.31 15.89
C LEU A 351 0.95 17.86 16.24
N TRP A 352 -0.25 17.56 16.75
CA TRP A 352 -0.63 16.23 17.22
C TRP A 352 -2.00 15.82 16.71
N ARG A 353 -2.02 14.79 15.86
CA ARG A 353 -3.23 14.16 15.34
C ARG A 353 -3.38 12.75 15.90
N LEU A 354 -4.60 12.39 16.26
CA LEU A 354 -4.99 11.05 16.69
C LEU A 354 -6.08 10.52 15.77
N THR A 355 -5.89 9.33 15.21
CA THR A 355 -6.79 8.73 14.21
C THR A 355 -7.18 7.31 14.63
N PRO A 356 -8.28 7.13 15.37
CA PRO A 356 -8.93 5.84 15.49
C PRO A 356 -9.49 5.38 14.14
N ASN A 357 -9.26 4.10 13.83
CA ASN A 357 -9.77 3.38 12.67
C ASN A 357 -10.40 2.06 13.13
N VAL A 358 -11.43 1.61 12.43
CA VAL A 358 -11.94 0.25 12.53
C VAL A 358 -12.21 -0.28 11.12
N PHE A 359 -11.78 -1.51 10.85
CA PHE A 359 -11.99 -2.22 9.60
C PHE A 359 -12.76 -3.50 9.91
N VAL A 360 -14.01 -3.60 9.48
CA VAL A 360 -14.91 -4.70 9.81
C VAL A 360 -15.13 -5.56 8.59
N ASN A 361 -14.78 -6.84 8.66
CA ASN A 361 -15.26 -7.84 7.71
C ASN A 361 -16.65 -8.29 8.17
N VAL A 362 -17.69 -7.82 7.48
CA VAL A 362 -19.09 -8.10 7.82
C VAL A 362 -19.46 -9.54 7.50
N SER A 363 -18.77 -10.17 6.54
CA SER A 363 -19.03 -11.56 6.15
C SER A 363 -18.77 -12.55 7.29
N ASP A 364 -17.71 -12.32 8.08
CA ASP A 364 -17.28 -13.20 9.17
C ASP A 364 -17.43 -12.58 10.57
N ARG A 365 -17.80 -11.30 10.64
CA ARG A 365 -18.00 -10.50 11.87
C ARG A 365 -16.73 -10.27 12.67
N SER A 366 -15.57 -10.41 12.05
CA SER A 366 -14.29 -10.01 12.63
C SER A 366 -13.96 -8.56 12.27
N PHE A 367 -13.08 -7.92 13.05
CA PHE A 367 -12.63 -6.57 12.77
C PHE A 367 -11.19 -6.31 13.25
N LEU A 368 -10.54 -5.34 12.63
CA LEU A 368 -9.29 -4.76 13.08
C LEU A 368 -9.57 -3.37 13.66
N ALA A 369 -9.28 -3.17 14.94
CA ALA A 369 -9.26 -1.83 15.54
C ALA A 369 -7.82 -1.29 15.48
N GLN A 370 -7.66 -0.05 15.01
CA GLN A 370 -6.36 0.60 14.94
C GLN A 370 -6.44 2.00 15.54
N LEU A 371 -5.40 2.42 16.26
CA LEU A 371 -5.25 3.78 16.74
C LEU A 371 -3.92 4.32 16.27
N VAL A 372 -3.94 5.32 15.39
CA VAL A 372 -2.72 5.97 14.87
C VAL A 372 -2.52 7.32 15.57
N SER A 373 -1.30 7.62 15.98
CA SER A 373 -0.89 8.92 16.51
C SER A 373 0.27 9.48 15.69
N SER A 374 0.08 10.68 15.13
CA SER A 374 1.08 11.42 14.36
C SER A 374 1.43 12.69 15.13
N TYR A 375 2.68 12.82 15.56
CA TYR A 375 3.16 13.93 16.37
C TYR A 375 4.43 14.56 15.78
N ASP A 376 4.33 15.83 15.40
CA ASP A 376 5.46 16.62 14.90
C ASP A 376 6.28 17.13 16.09
N LEU A 377 7.38 16.44 16.38
CA LEU A 377 8.22 16.69 17.56
C LEU A 377 8.94 18.05 17.46
N LYS A 378 9.43 18.36 16.26
CA LYS A 378 10.13 19.58 15.86
C LYS A 378 10.00 19.74 14.34
N GLN A 379 10.48 20.87 13.81
CA GLN A 379 10.63 21.04 12.37
C GLN A 379 11.39 19.83 11.78
N ASN A 380 10.82 19.22 10.75
CA ASN A 380 11.33 18.05 10.03
C ASN A 380 11.44 16.76 10.86
N TRP A 381 10.91 16.70 12.08
CA TRP A 381 10.92 15.50 12.91
C TRP A 381 9.50 15.07 13.24
N GLN A 382 9.14 13.83 12.88
CA GLN A 382 7.83 13.27 13.15
C GLN A 382 7.94 11.93 13.86
N LEU A 383 7.13 11.74 14.89
CA LEU A 383 6.84 10.45 15.51
C LEU A 383 5.47 9.97 15.05
N LEU A 384 5.46 8.88 14.30
CA LEU A 384 4.26 8.16 13.91
C LEU A 384 4.18 6.88 14.74
N SER A 385 3.03 6.59 15.33
CA SER A 385 2.85 5.37 16.13
C SER A 385 1.46 4.81 15.90
N ALA A 386 1.33 3.49 16.02
CA ALA A 386 0.04 2.83 15.90
C ALA A 386 -0.08 1.65 16.86
N ILE A 387 -1.31 1.40 17.30
CA ILE A 387 -1.72 0.19 17.99
C ILE A 387 -2.73 -0.51 17.09
N ASN A 388 -2.55 -1.79 16.81
CA ASN A 388 -3.53 -2.59 16.09
C ASN A 388 -4.00 -3.76 16.96
N LEU A 389 -5.30 -3.97 17.00
CA LEU A 389 -5.95 -5.05 17.72
C LEU A 389 -6.89 -5.79 16.77
N PRO A 390 -6.46 -6.93 16.21
CA PRO A 390 -7.35 -7.82 15.49
C PRO A 390 -8.29 -8.51 16.48
N VAL A 391 -9.58 -8.61 16.13
CA VAL A 391 -10.62 -9.21 16.95
C VAL A 391 -11.54 -10.06 16.07
N GLY A 392 -11.61 -11.34 16.36
CA GLY A 392 -12.46 -12.30 15.66
C GLY A 392 -12.44 -13.66 16.36
N ALA A 393 -13.33 -14.55 15.93
CA ALA A 393 -13.25 -15.96 16.32
C ALA A 393 -12.25 -16.70 15.41
N ASP A 394 -11.70 -17.82 15.87
CA ASP A 394 -10.82 -18.65 15.05
C ASP A 394 -11.48 -19.01 13.70
N GLY A 395 -10.69 -18.96 12.64
CA GLY A 395 -11.15 -19.18 11.27
C GLY A 395 -11.75 -17.95 10.60
N THR A 396 -11.84 -16.80 11.27
CA THR A 396 -12.20 -15.50 10.66
C THR A 396 -10.95 -14.72 10.25
N GLU A 397 -11.08 -13.76 9.32
CA GLU A 397 -9.94 -12.99 8.79
C GLU A 397 -9.12 -12.31 9.90
N TYR A 398 -9.78 -11.60 10.82
CA TYR A 398 -9.10 -10.95 11.95
C TYR A 398 -9.08 -11.79 13.24
N GLY A 399 -9.56 -13.05 13.21
CA GLY A 399 -9.38 -14.02 14.30
C GLY A 399 -8.25 -15.02 14.03
N GLY A 400 -7.76 -15.08 12.80
CA GLY A 400 -6.76 -16.03 12.32
C GLY A 400 -7.38 -17.13 11.51
N ILE A 401 -7.06 -17.15 10.21
CA ILE A 401 -7.61 -18.13 9.27
C ILE A 401 -7.00 -19.53 9.48
N ASP A 402 -7.66 -20.56 8.95
CA ASP A 402 -7.17 -21.93 9.01
C ASP A 402 -5.87 -22.09 8.21
N SER A 403 -4.83 -22.61 8.85
CA SER A 403 -3.54 -22.91 8.20
C SER A 403 -3.53 -24.25 7.47
N GLY A 404 -4.54 -25.10 7.70
CA GLY A 404 -4.56 -26.51 7.31
C GLY A 404 -3.89 -27.44 8.34
N ILE A 405 -3.33 -26.90 9.43
CA ILE A 405 -2.76 -27.67 10.53
C ILE A 405 -3.75 -27.65 11.72
N PRO A 406 -4.19 -28.82 12.22
CA PRO A 406 -5.17 -28.89 13.30
C PRO A 406 -4.75 -28.11 14.55
N GLY A 407 -5.59 -27.17 14.97
CA GLY A 407 -5.37 -26.35 16.17
C GLY A 407 -4.25 -25.32 16.04
N LYS A 408 -3.85 -24.97 14.81
CA LYS A 408 -2.80 -24.00 14.51
C LYS A 408 -3.26 -22.92 13.52
N PRO A 409 -4.15 -21.98 13.89
CA PRO A 409 -4.57 -20.90 12.99
C PRO A 409 -3.41 -19.95 12.64
N LEU A 410 -3.56 -19.21 11.54
CA LEU A 410 -2.70 -18.08 11.16
C LEU A 410 -3.18 -16.81 11.89
N SER A 411 -3.13 -16.82 13.23
CA SER A 411 -3.64 -15.74 14.07
C SER A 411 -2.52 -14.79 14.53
N SER A 412 -2.85 -13.50 14.62
CA SER A 412 -2.02 -12.46 15.21
C SER A 412 -2.76 -11.78 16.36
N GLY A 413 -2.01 -11.27 17.33
CA GLY A 413 -2.51 -10.55 18.50
C GLY A 413 -2.33 -9.04 18.38
N LEU A 414 -2.18 -8.39 19.53
CA LEU A 414 -1.89 -6.96 19.62
C LEU A 414 -0.58 -6.65 18.88
N SER A 415 -0.58 -5.61 18.04
CA SER A 415 0.65 -5.06 17.49
C SER A 415 0.87 -3.60 17.85
N LEU A 416 2.13 -3.24 18.04
CA LEU A 416 2.60 -1.90 18.33
C LEU A 416 3.61 -1.49 17.26
N PHE A 417 3.37 -0.34 16.65
CA PHE A 417 4.24 0.26 15.65
C PHE A 417 4.70 1.63 16.14
N ALA A 418 5.98 1.93 15.95
CA ALA A 418 6.53 3.27 16.11
C ALA A 418 7.55 3.56 15.00
N GLN A 419 7.47 4.76 14.43
CA GLN A 419 8.36 5.28 13.43
C GLN A 419 8.82 6.67 13.82
N LEU A 420 10.13 6.87 13.84
CA LEU A 420 10.75 8.18 13.96
C LEU A 420 11.30 8.58 12.61
N ALA A 421 10.78 9.67 12.03
CA ALA A 421 11.17 10.19 10.74
C ALA A 421 11.90 11.52 10.90
N TRP A 422 13.00 11.68 10.15
CA TRP A 422 13.69 12.94 9.96
C TRP A 422 13.76 13.26 8.46
N TYR A 423 13.27 14.44 8.08
CA TYR A 423 13.25 14.95 6.71
C TYR A 423 14.33 16.04 6.53
N PHE A 424 14.91 16.17 5.33
CA PHE A 424 15.98 17.15 5.10
C PHE A 424 16.02 17.71 3.68
#